data_AF-A0A1I4FJQ7-F1
#
_entry.id   AF-A0A1I4FJQ7-F1
#
_cell.length_a   1.000
_cell.length_b   1.000
_cell.length_c   1.000
_cell.angle_alpha   90.00
_cell.angle_beta   90.00
_cell.angle_gamma   90.00
#
_symmetry.space_group_name_H-M   'P 1'
#
loop_
_entity.id
_entity.type
_entity.pdbx_description
1 polymer ?
#
loop_
_entity_poly.entity_id
_entity_poly.type
_entity_poly.pdbx_seq_one_letter_code
_entity_poly.pdbx_strand_id
1 'polypeptide(L)' 'MNAPAPTADTWPDTPRNRVEIANRWAKGHDTLTIAKAIGLTEPQVCWVRARVQDERHAARTCSQGGDRAGLR' A
#
# COMPACT_ATOMS: atom_id res chain seq x y z
N MET A 1 3.33 -26.19 22.75
CA MET A 1 2.62 -25.03 22.17
C MET A 1 3.32 -24.72 20.85
N ASN A 2 2.80 -25.22 19.73
CA ASN A 2 3.37 -24.96 18.41
C ASN A 2 2.83 -23.61 17.93
N ALA A 3 3.65 -22.57 17.94
CA ALA A 3 3.38 -21.36 17.17
C ALA A 3 3.42 -21.74 15.68
N PRO A 4 2.44 -21.32 14.85
CA PRO A 4 2.56 -21.53 13.41
C PRO A 4 3.79 -20.77 12.90
N ALA A 5 4.61 -21.46 12.10
CA ALA A 5 5.77 -20.87 11.46
C ALA A 5 5.36 -19.60 10.69
N PRO A 6 6.11 -18.48 10.79
CA PRO A 6 5.88 -17.34 9.91
C PRO A 6 6.09 -17.83 8.48
N THR A 7 5.04 -17.83 7.68
CA THR A 7 5.10 -18.20 6.27
C THR A 7 6.13 -17.30 5.58
N ALA A 8 7.30 -17.88 5.30
CA ALA A 8 8.29 -17.32 4.40
C ALA A 8 7.64 -17.16 3.00
N ASP A 9 8.03 -16.10 2.28
CA ASP A 9 7.70 -15.81 0.87
C ASP A 9 6.42 -15.05 0.51
N THR A 10 5.95 -14.14 1.36
CA THR A 10 5.24 -12.96 0.80
C THR A 10 5.75 -11.71 1.48
N TRP A 11 6.63 -11.00 0.77
CA TRP A 11 6.99 -9.60 1.00
C TRP A 11 5.74 -8.81 1.50
N PRO A 12 5.86 -7.81 2.39
CA PRO A 12 4.74 -7.16 3.08
C PRO A 12 3.64 -6.59 2.18
N ASP A 13 3.86 -6.57 0.88
CA ASP A 13 2.96 -6.13 -0.18
C ASP A 13 1.89 -7.16 -0.56
N THR A 14 1.12 -7.62 0.43
CA THR A 14 -0.03 -8.49 0.17
C THR A 14 -1.29 -7.65 -0.08
N PRO A 15 -2.28 -8.13 -0.86
CA PRO A 15 -3.56 -7.43 -1.05
C PRO A 15 -4.23 -7.08 0.28
N ARG A 16 -4.14 -7.98 1.27
CA ARG A 16 -4.66 -7.76 2.63
C ARG A 16 -3.97 -6.59 3.31
N ASN A 17 -2.63 -6.55 3.28
CA ASN A 17 -1.86 -5.48 3.92
C ASN A 17 -2.11 -4.13 3.24
N ARG A 18 -2.20 -4.10 1.91
CA ARG A 18 -2.55 -2.89 1.15
C ARG A 18 -3.89 -2.30 1.61
N VAL A 19 -4.93 -3.13 1.70
CA VAL A 19 -6.28 -2.70 2.12
C VAL A 19 -6.28 -2.23 3.58
N GLU A 20 -5.64 -2.97 4.47
CA GLU A 20 -5.60 -2.64 5.90
C GLU A 20 -4.82 -1.34 6.16
N ILE A 21 -3.66 -1.16 5.50
CA ILE A 21 -2.87 0.08 5.55
C ILE A 21 -3.69 1.25 5.01
N ALA A 22 -4.34 1.10 3.85
CA ALA A 22 -5.15 2.16 3.25
C ALA A 22 -6.33 2.57 4.14
N ASN A 23 -7.05 1.59 4.71
CA ASN A 23 -8.18 1.83 5.61
C ASN A 23 -7.77 2.57 6.88
N ARG A 24 -6.66 2.18 7.51
CA ARG A 24 -6.17 2.84 8.73
C ARG A 24 -5.60 4.22 8.44
N TRP A 25 -4.92 4.38 7.30
CA TRP A 25 -4.46 5.68 6.84
C TRP A 25 -5.64 6.64 6.61
N ALA A 26 -6.72 6.17 5.99
CA ALA A 26 -7.94 6.96 5.78
C ALA A 26 -8.62 7.39 7.09
N LYS A 27 -8.44 6.62 8.18
CA LYS A 27 -8.90 6.96 9.53
C LYS A 27 -7.97 7.93 10.28
N GLY A 28 -6.85 8.33 9.68
CA GLY A 28 -5.90 9.27 10.27
C GLY A 28 -4.88 8.63 11.22
N HIS A 29 -4.70 7.31 11.20
CA HIS A 29 -3.65 6.65 11.99
C HIS A 29 -2.26 6.92 11.40
N ASP A 30 -1.27 7.13 12.28
CA ASP A 30 0.13 7.26 11.91
C ASP A 30 0.77 5.92 11.52
N THR A 31 1.91 5.99 10.83
CA THR A 31 2.63 4.82 10.29
C THR A 31 3.04 3.82 11.38
N LEU A 32 3.45 4.28 12.57
CA LEU A 32 3.87 3.40 13.67
C LEU A 32 2.68 2.66 14.26
N THR A 33 1.55 3.33 14.43
CA THR A 33 0.29 2.72 14.88
C THR A 33 -0.18 1.66 13.89
N ILE A 34 -0.08 1.92 12.59
CA ILE A 34 -0.42 0.97 11.53
C ILE A 34 0.53 -0.23 11.54
N ALA A 35 1.85 0.00 11.64
CA ALA A 35 2.88 -1.03 11.68
C ALA A 35 2.64 -2.01 12.84
N LYS A 36 2.43 -1.49 14.05
CA LYS A 36 2.12 -2.29 15.25
C LYS A 36 0.85 -3.12 15.07
N ALA A 37 -0.19 -2.56 14.46
CA ALA A 37 -1.47 -3.24 14.33
C ALA A 37 -1.48 -4.38 13.30
N ILE A 38 -0.63 -4.30 12.27
CA ILE A 38 -0.55 -5.28 11.18
C ILE A 38 0.62 -6.27 11.40
N GLY A 39 1.48 -6.01 12.39
CA GLY A 39 2.67 -6.83 12.66
C GLY A 39 3.79 -6.60 11.64
N LEU A 40 3.87 -5.38 11.09
CA LEU A 40 4.91 -4.96 10.15
C LEU A 40 5.86 -3.96 10.81
N THR A 41 6.99 -3.69 10.16
CA THR A 41 7.88 -2.58 10.52
C THR A 41 7.48 -1.29 9.81
N GLU A 42 7.86 -0.13 10.38
CA GLU A 42 7.57 1.18 9.78
C GLU A 42 8.08 1.32 8.33
N PRO A 43 9.32 0.91 7.99
CA PRO A 43 9.79 0.96 6.60
C PRO A 43 8.95 0.12 5.64
N GLN A 44 8.46 -1.04 6.09
CA GLN A 44 7.61 -1.91 5.29
C GLN A 44 6.26 -1.26 4.99
N VAL A 45 5.64 -0.61 6.00
CA VAL A 45 4.39 0.13 5.81
C VAL A 45 4.59 1.30 4.84
N CYS A 46 5.70 2.05 4.97
CA CYS A 46 6.03 3.13 4.05
C CYS A 46 6.18 2.63 2.60
N TRP A 47 6.86 1.50 2.40
CA TRP A 47 7.06 0.92 1.07
C TRP A 47 5.73 0.50 0.42
N VAL A 48 4.87 -0.23 1.15
CA VAL A 48 3.56 -0.65 0.65
C VAL A 48 2.68 0.55 0.33
N ARG A 49 2.69 1.57 1.20
CA ARG A 49 1.93 2.80 0.99
C ARG A 49 2.38 3.56 -0.25
N ALA A 50 3.68 3.67 -0.49
CA ALA A 50 4.22 4.31 -1.70
C ALA A 50 3.74 3.60 -2.97
N ARG A 51 3.76 2.26 -2.97
CA ARG A 51 3.30 1.45 -4.11
C ARG A 51 1.81 1.61 -4.39
N VAL A 52 0.98 1.64 -3.34
CA VAL A 52 -0.47 1.93 -3.48
C VAL A 52 -0.72 3.34 -4.05
N GLN A 53 0.09 4.32 -3.66
CA GLN A 53 -0.04 5.69 -4.20
C GLN A 53 0.40 5.77 -5.67
N ASP A 54 1.48 5.08 -6.02
CA ASP A 54 1.99 4.98 -7.39
C ASP A 54 0.96 4.35 -8.33
N GLU A 55 0.37 3.20 -7.94
CA GLU A 55 -0.70 2.54 -8.71
C GLU A 55 -1.91 3.48 -8.93
N ARG A 56 -2.32 4.23 -7.89
CA ARG A 56 -3.40 5.23 -7.99
C ARG A 56 -3.01 6.43 -8.84
N HIS A 57 -1.74 6.77 -8.91
CA HIS A 57 -1.25 7.83 -9.77
C HIS A 57 -1.22 7.37 -11.23
N ALA A 58 -0.67 6.19 -11.51
CA ALA A 58 -0.65 5.56 -12.82
C ALA A 58 -2.06 5.37 -13.41
N ALA A 59 -3.03 4.90 -12.60
CA ALA A 59 -4.42 4.77 -13.06
C ALA A 59 -5.04 6.13 -13.43
N ARG A 60 -4.70 7.20 -12.69
CA ARG A 60 -5.17 8.57 -12.99
C ARG A 60 -4.51 9.11 -14.25
N THR A 61 -3.21 8.92 -14.44
CA THR A 61 -2.49 9.41 -15.63
C THR A 61 -2.90 8.66 -16.89
N CYS A 62 -3.14 7.34 -16.84
CA CYS A 62 -3.71 6.59 -17.96
C CYS A 62 -5.12 7.07 -18.33
N SER A 63 -5.92 7.50 -17.35
CA SER A 63 -7.26 8.06 -17.59
C SER A 63 -7.23 9.48 -18.16
N GLN A 64 -6.11 10.19 -18.03
CA GLN A 64 -5.94 11.58 -18.49
C GLN A 64 -5.07 11.70 -19.77
N GLY A 65 -4.39 10.62 -20.17
CA GLY A 65 -3.52 10.58 -21.35
C GLY A 65 -4.22 10.49 -22.71
N GLY A 66 -5.55 10.40 -22.73
CA GLY A 66 -6.34 10.30 -23.97
C GLY A 66 -6.58 11.63 -24.71
N ASP A 67 -6.39 12.78 -24.05
CA ASP A 67 -6.88 14.08 -24.58
C ASP A 67 -5.79 15.17 -24.71
N ARG A 68 -4.50 14.79 -24.76
CA ARG A 68 -3.41 15.73 -25.09
C ARG A 68 -2.72 15.46 -26.42
N ALA A 69 -3.33 14.64 -27.27
CA ALA A 69 -2.98 14.49 -28.69
C ALA A 69 -3.98 15.28 -29.55
N GLY A 70 -4.03 16.59 -29.36
CA GLY A 70 -5.06 17.41 -30.00
C GLY A 70 -4.90 18.90 -29.80
N LEU A 71 -3.69 19.45 -29.91
CA LEU A 71 -3.56 20.86 -30.29
C LEU A 71 -2.35 21.06 -31.19
N ARG A 72 -2.71 21.14 -32.47
CA ARG A 72 -2.01 21.73 -33.60
C ARG A 72 -1.46 23.12 -33.28
#